data_AF-A0A3D6B657-F1
#
_entry.id   AF-A0A3D6B657-F1
#
_cell.length_a   1.000
_cell.length_b   1.000
_cell.length_c   1.000
_cell.angle_alpha   90.00
_cell.angle_beta   90.00
_cell.angle_gamma   90.00
#
_symmetry.space_group_name_H-M   'P 1'
#
loop_
_entity.id
_entity.type
_entity.pdbx_description
1 polymer ?
#
loop_
_entity_poly.entity_id
_entity_poly.type
_entity_poly.pdbx_seq_one_letter_code
_entity_poly.pdbx_strand_id
1 'polypeptide(L)' 'MGIDPHTFFLAFCIEQYKKAKNMDGSVVAKLFAERGVDKYLLDNFEVLHTQSHQWLVQEIDDYIKGH' A
#
# COMPACT_ATOMS: atom_id res chain seq x y z
N MET A 1 -12.68 -20.39 -3.84
CA MET A 1 -11.76 -19.44 -4.47
C MET A 1 -11.23 -18.55 -3.35
N GLY A 2 -10.04 -18.84 -2.84
CA GLY A 2 -9.40 -18.00 -1.83
C GLY A 2 -8.84 -16.76 -2.51
N ILE A 3 -9.13 -15.58 -1.98
CA ILE A 3 -8.43 -14.37 -2.45
C ILE A 3 -6.97 -14.51 -2.02
N ASP A 4 -6.07 -14.29 -2.98
CA ASP A 4 -4.64 -14.31 -2.77
C ASP A 4 -4.24 -13.31 -1.66
N PRO A 5 -3.45 -13.73 -0.64
CA PRO A 5 -3.10 -12.88 0.50
C PRO A 5 -2.33 -11.63 0.08
N HIS A 6 -1.57 -11.69 -1.02
CA HIS A 6 -0.84 -10.55 -1.56
C HIS A 6 -1.81 -9.49 -2.12
N THR A 7 -2.81 -9.92 -2.88
CA THR A 7 -3.90 -9.07 -3.39
C THR A 7 -4.71 -8.44 -2.26
N PHE A 8 -5.02 -9.22 -1.21
CA PHE A 8 -5.72 -8.70 -0.03
C PHE A 8 -4.89 -7.64 0.70
N PHE A 9 -3.59 -7.88 0.86
CA PHE A 9 -2.68 -6.93 1.50
C PHE A 9 -2.52 -5.64 0.70
N LEU A 10 -2.40 -5.72 -0.63
CA LEU A 10 -2.34 -4.54 -1.48
C LEU A 10 -3.63 -3.71 -1.36
N ALA A 11 -4.80 -4.37 -1.41
CA ALA A 11 -6.09 -3.71 -1.22
C ALA A 11 -6.20 -3.05 0.18
N PHE A 12 -5.70 -3.73 1.21
CA PHE A 12 -5.61 -3.20 2.56
C PHE A 12 -4.76 -1.92 2.59
N CYS A 13 -3.56 -1.94 2.02
CA CYS A 13 -2.66 -0.77 1.98
C CYS A 13 -3.30 0.42 1.25
N ILE A 14 -3.96 0.18 0.12
CA ILE A 14 -4.70 1.21 -0.63
C ILE A 14 -5.77 1.84 0.26
N GLU A 15 -6.59 1.03 0.94
CA GLU A 15 -7.66 1.54 1.82
C GLU A 15 -7.12 2.29 3.04
N GLN A 16 -6.01 1.83 3.65
CA GLN A 16 -5.38 2.54 4.77
C GLN A 16 -4.82 3.90 4.32
N TYR A 17 -4.11 3.94 3.20
CA TYR A 17 -3.51 5.16 2.68
C TYR A 17 -4.57 6.18 2.24
N LYS A 18 -5.62 5.69 1.55
CA LYS A 18 -6.82 6.46 1.20
C LYS A 18 -7.43 7.16 2.41
N LYS A 19 -7.67 6.42 3.50
CA LYS A 19 -8.23 6.96 4.75
C LYS A 19 -7.29 7.98 5.39
N ALA A 20 -6.00 7.69 5.43
CA ALA A 20 -5.02 8.58 6.07
C ALA A 20 -4.80 9.88 5.30
N LYS A 21 -4.89 9.86 3.97
CA LYS A 21 -4.68 11.04 3.11
C LYS A 21 -5.98 11.72 2.67
N ASN A 22 -7.13 11.18 3.07
CA ASN A 22 -8.45 11.63 2.64
C ASN A 22 -8.56 11.71 1.10
N MET A 23 -8.07 10.68 0.42
CA MET A 23 -8.04 10.56 -1.04
C MET A 23 -9.11 9.57 -1.53
N ASP A 24 -9.33 9.51 -2.84
CA ASP A 24 -10.15 8.45 -3.44
C ASP A 24 -9.33 7.16 -3.67
N GLY A 25 -9.95 6.00 -3.52
CA GLY A 25 -9.28 4.71 -3.66
C GLY A 25 -8.72 4.47 -5.06
N SER A 26 -9.42 4.92 -6.11
CA SER A 26 -8.94 4.81 -7.49
C SER A 26 -7.73 5.72 -7.74
N VAL A 27 -7.69 6.90 -7.12
CA VAL A 27 -6.55 7.82 -7.20
C VAL A 27 -5.33 7.23 -6.49
N VAL A 28 -5.52 6.62 -5.31
CA VAL A 28 -4.44 5.94 -4.58
C VAL A 28 -3.92 4.73 -5.35
N ALA A 29 -4.81 3.89 -5.89
CA ALA A 29 -4.40 2.74 -6.69
C ALA A 29 -3.57 3.16 -7.92
N LYS A 30 -4.00 4.23 -8.61
CA LYS A 30 -3.24 4.80 -9.73
C LYS A 30 -1.88 5.33 -9.28
N LEU A 31 -1.83 6.10 -8.18
CA LEU A 31 -0.58 6.60 -7.60
C LEU A 31 0.39 5.47 -7.26
N PHE A 32 -0.12 4.38 -6.69
CA PHE A 32 0.71 3.23 -6.33
C PHE A 32 1.35 2.59 -7.56
N ALA A 33 0.55 2.37 -8.61
CA ALA A 33 1.05 1.84 -9.87
C ALA A 33 2.05 2.79 -10.55
N GLU A 34 1.79 4.10 -10.56
CA GLU A 34 2.67 5.11 -11.17
C GLU A 34 4.01 5.25 -10.44
N ARG A 35 4.02 5.03 -9.12
CA ARG A 35 5.22 5.13 -8.27
C ARG A 35 5.89 3.77 -8.02
N GLY A 36 5.31 2.67 -8.49
CA GLY A 36 5.78 1.30 -8.21
C GLY A 36 5.65 0.88 -6.74
N VAL A 37 4.74 1.52 -5.99
CA VAL A 37 4.47 1.21 -4.57
C VAL A 37 3.82 -0.17 -4.47
N ASP A 38 2.93 -0.51 -5.40
CA ASP A 38 2.29 -1.83 -5.47
C ASP A 38 3.35 -2.93 -5.54
N LYS A 39 4.35 -2.77 -6.41
CA LYS A 39 5.48 -3.69 -6.51
C LYS A 39 6.28 -3.72 -5.21
N TYR A 40 6.65 -2.56 -4.66
CA TYR A 40 7.38 -2.48 -3.38
C TYR A 40 6.67 -3.24 -2.25
N LEU A 41 5.37 -3.02 -2.10
CA LEU A 41 4.56 -3.67 -1.07
C LEU A 41 4.51 -5.18 -1.25
N LEU A 42 4.39 -5.66 -2.49
CA LEU A 42 4.30 -7.09 -2.79
C LEU A 42 5.66 -7.81 -2.69
N ASP A 43 6.74 -7.20 -3.16
CA ASP A 43 8.11 -7.73 -3.04
C ASP A 43 8.55 -7.84 -1.57
N ASN A 44 8.04 -6.96 -0.69
CA ASN A 44 8.37 -6.95 0.74
C ASN A 44 7.23 -7.51 1.63
N PHE A 45 6.29 -8.26 1.05
CA PHE A 45 5.09 -8.73 1.74
C PHE A 45 5.40 -9.43 3.07
N GLU A 46 6.38 -10.34 3.11
CA GLU A 46 6.73 -11.14 4.29
C GLU A 46 7.07 -10.30 5.53
N VAL A 47 7.60 -9.09 5.35
CA VAL A 47 7.97 -8.17 6.44
C VAL A 47 6.87 -7.15 6.68
N LEU A 48 6.29 -6.59 5.62
CA LEU A 48 5.34 -5.48 5.71
C LEU A 48 3.97 -5.91 6.25
N HIS A 49 3.51 -7.13 5.95
CA HIS A 49 2.18 -7.59 6.37
C HIS A 49 2.03 -7.77 7.89
N THR A 50 3.14 -7.82 8.64
CA THR A 50 3.15 -7.91 10.10
C THR A 50 3.13 -6.55 10.79
N GLN A 51 3.30 -5.45 10.04
CA GLN A 51 3.41 -4.10 10.59
C GLN A 51 2.03 -3.47 10.85
N SER A 52 2.00 -2.53 11.78
CA SER A 52 0.79 -1.74 12.06
C SER A 52 0.42 -0.85 10.88
N HIS A 53 -0.88 -0.63 10.66
CA HIS A 53 -1.39 0.19 9.57
C HIS A 53 -0.82 1.63 9.57
N GLN A 54 -0.60 2.23 10.74
CA GLN A 54 -0.01 3.57 10.87
C GLN A 54 1.41 3.61 10.33
N TRP A 55 2.19 2.56 10.60
CA TRP A 55 3.56 2.43 10.13
C TRP A 55 3.58 2.23 8.61
N LEU A 56 2.72 1.36 8.07
CA LEU A 56 2.58 1.15 6.62
C LEU A 56 2.27 2.44 5.87
N VAL A 57 1.36 3.27 6.38
CA VAL A 57 1.04 4.56 5.75
C VAL A 57 2.26 5.47 5.73
N GLN A 58 3.03 5.53 6.83
CA GLN A 58 4.23 6.35 6.92
C GLN A 58 5.33 5.86 5.98
N GLU A 59 5.51 4.54 5.89
CA GLU A 59 6.45 3.87 5.00
C GLU A 59 6.14 4.15 3.52
N ILE A 60 4.87 4.03 3.13
CA ILE A 60 4.42 4.36 1.78
C ILE A 60 4.65 5.84 1.46
N ASP A 61 4.41 6.72 2.42
CA ASP A 61 4.65 8.16 2.26
C ASP A 61 6.14 8.48 2.08
N ASP A 62 7.02 7.79 2.83
CA ASP A 62 8.47 7.92 2.71
C ASP A 62 8.96 7.41 1.34
N TYR A 63 8.50 6.23 0.93
CA TYR A 63 8.82 5.65 -0.37
C TYR A 63 8.42 6.59 -1.54
N ILE A 64 7.23 7.19 -1.48
CA ILE A 64 6.74 8.12 -2.52
C ILE A 64 7.53 9.45 -2.51
N LYS A 65 8.05 9.90 -1.37
CA LYS A 65 8.85 11.14 -1.27
C LYS A 65 10.31 10.94 -1.66
N GLY A 66 10.85 9.75 -1.41
CA GLY A 66 12.23 9.39 -1.70
C GLY A 66 12.52 9.02 -3.16
N HIS A 67 11.48 8.87 -4.00
CA HIS A 67 11.55 8.56 -5.44
C HIS A 67 10.72 9.55 -6.28
#